data_AF-A0A669QY24-F1
#
_entry.id   AF-A0A669QY24-F1
#
_cell.length_a   1.000
_cell.length_b   1.000
_cell.length_c   1.000
_cell.angle_alpha   90.00
_cell.angle_beta   90.00
_cell.angle_gamma   90.00
#
_symmetry.space_group_name_H-M   'P 1'
#
loop_
_entity.id
_entity.type
_entity.pdbx_description
1 polymer ?
#
loop_
_entity_poly.entity_id
_entity_poly.type
_entity_poly.pdbx_seq_one_letter_code
_entity_poly.pdbx_strand_id
1 'polypeptide(L)'
;MTVTELGWERCLAATKAVRSYASPNFGFQQQLQEYEQTLLKEVGPYRAWIRRDYGRNPFQDQEELQRLLAQQEQSGSREGSCTAPPAPTHPLPSSRSPWMDR
;
A
#
# COMPACT_ATOMS: atom_id res chain seq x y z
N MET A 1 -4.74 -0.67 -9.79
CA MET A 1 -3.96 0.07 -10.81
C MET A 1 -4.24 -0.41 -12.23
N THR A 2 -4.32 -1.72 -12.51
CA THR A 2 -4.55 -2.22 -13.88
C THR A 2 -5.98 -2.03 -14.38
N VAL A 3 -6.98 -2.37 -13.54
CA VAL A 3 -8.41 -2.27 -13.88
C VAL A 3 -9.02 -0.89 -13.53
N THR A 4 -8.19 0.03 -13.06
CA THR A 4 -8.54 1.38 -12.61
C THR A 4 -7.71 2.38 -13.40
N GLU A 5 -8.04 3.66 -13.36
CA GLU A 5 -7.23 4.72 -13.99
C GLU A 5 -6.09 5.20 -13.10
N LEU A 6 -6.16 4.87 -11.80
CA LEU A 6 -5.18 5.24 -10.78
C LEU A 6 -3.79 4.59 -10.98
N GLY A 7 -2.75 5.35 -10.67
CA GLY A 7 -1.37 4.88 -10.55
C GLY A 7 -1.10 4.10 -9.26
N TRP A 8 0.10 3.53 -9.15
CA TRP A 8 0.48 2.63 -8.07
C TRP A 8 0.44 3.30 -6.69
N GLU A 9 0.87 4.56 -6.57
CA GLU A 9 0.87 5.30 -5.31
C GLU A 9 -0.55 5.51 -4.78
N ARG A 10 -1.46 5.93 -5.65
CA ARG A 10 -2.88 6.12 -5.29
C ARG A 10 -3.55 4.80 -4.93
N CYS A 11 -3.24 3.72 -5.63
CA CYS A 11 -3.73 2.39 -5.26
C CYS A 11 -3.16 1.90 -3.92
N LEU A 12 -1.89 2.21 -3.62
CA LEU A 12 -1.30 1.89 -2.31
C LEU A 12 -1.94 2.72 -1.20
N ALA A 13 -2.19 4.01 -1.42
CA ALA A 13 -2.88 4.87 -0.47
C ALA A 13 -4.29 4.38 -0.16
N ALA A 14 -5.06 4.00 -1.19
CA ALA A 14 -6.39 3.41 -1.00
C ALA A 14 -6.33 2.06 -0.25
N THR A 15 -5.31 1.23 -0.53
CA THR A 15 -5.06 -0.01 0.24
C THR A 15 -4.76 0.31 1.70
N LYS A 16 -3.95 1.33 1.98
CA LYS A 16 -3.62 1.79 3.34
C LYS A 16 -4.84 2.29 4.10
N ALA A 17 -5.82 2.89 3.41
CA ALA A 17 -7.07 3.34 4.04
C ALA A 17 -7.86 2.17 4.67
N VAL A 18 -7.77 0.96 4.11
CA VAL A 18 -8.43 -0.26 4.65
C VAL A 18 -7.49 -1.18 5.43
N ARG A 19 -6.18 -1.04 5.22
CA ARG A 19 -5.09 -1.83 5.81
C ARG A 19 -3.91 -0.93 6.11
N SER A 20 -3.95 -0.23 7.23
CA SER A 20 -2.93 0.78 7.62
C SER A 20 -1.49 0.24 7.64
N TYR A 21 -1.30 -1.06 7.88
CA TYR A 21 0.00 -1.72 7.88
C TYR A 21 0.53 -2.13 6.50
N ALA A 22 -0.21 -1.86 5.41
CA ALA A 22 0.25 -2.15 4.05
C ALA A 22 1.49 -1.30 3.72
N SER A 23 2.67 -1.92 3.67
CA SER A 23 3.93 -1.24 3.42
C SER A 23 4.85 -2.10 2.55
N PRO A 24 4.75 -2.00 1.21
CA PRO A 24 5.69 -2.70 0.32
C PRO A 24 7.12 -2.22 0.60
N ASN A 25 8.10 -3.14 0.54
CA ASN A 25 9.52 -2.76 0.64
C ASN A 25 9.95 -1.95 -0.61
N PHE A 26 11.14 -1.33 -0.53
CA PHE A 26 11.64 -0.46 -1.59
C PHE A 26 11.73 -1.17 -2.96
N GLY A 27 12.19 -2.42 -3.00
CA GLY A 27 12.25 -3.20 -4.24
C GLY A 27 10.87 -3.40 -4.87
N PHE A 28 9.86 -3.70 -4.05
CA PHE A 28 8.47 -3.80 -4.54
C PHE A 28 7.91 -2.46 -4.99
N GLN A 29 8.26 -1.35 -4.33
CA GLN A 29 7.84 -0.02 -4.79
C GLN A 29 8.43 0.32 -6.16
N GLN A 30 9.71 0.00 -6.39
CA GLN A 30 10.33 0.14 -7.72
C GLN A 30 9.62 -0.70 -8.78
N GLN A 31 9.31 -1.96 -8.47
CA GLN A 31 8.59 -2.83 -9.40
C GLN A 31 7.19 -2.31 -9.73
N LEU A 32 6.47 -1.74 -8.75
CA LEU A 32 5.16 -1.13 -8.98
C LEU A 32 5.26 0.14 -9.85
N GLN A 33 6.30 0.95 -9.64
CA GLN A 33 6.59 2.12 -10.45
C GLN A 33 6.95 1.73 -11.88
N GLU A 34 7.87 0.77 -12.07
CA GLU A 34 8.25 0.25 -13.38
C GLU A 34 7.06 -0.34 -14.12
N TYR A 35 6.21 -1.11 -13.43
CA TYR A 35 4.97 -1.65 -13.99
C TYR A 35 4.03 -0.53 -14.48
N GLU A 36 3.86 0.55 -13.71
CA GLU A 36 3.07 1.70 -14.15
C GLU A 36 3.67 2.39 -15.37
N GLN A 37 4.98 2.66 -15.35
CA GLN A 37 5.64 3.40 -16.43
C GLN A 37 5.66 2.58 -17.73
N THR A 38 6.02 1.31 -17.66
CA THR A 38 6.18 0.45 -18.83
C THR A 38 4.81 -0.05 -19.34
N LEU A 39 4.13 -0.87 -18.55
CA LEU A 39 2.97 -1.64 -19.01
C LEU A 39 1.68 -0.81 -19.07
N LEU A 40 1.54 0.21 -18.23
CA LEU A 40 0.36 1.07 -18.22
C LEU A 40 0.51 2.34 -19.07
N LYS A 41 1.65 3.03 -19.04
CA LYS A 41 1.84 4.32 -19.74
C LYS A 41 2.56 4.22 -21.08
N GLU A 42 3.74 3.62 -21.13
CA GLU A 42 4.57 3.60 -22.34
C GLU A 42 4.05 2.65 -23.41
N VAL A 43 3.77 1.41 -23.01
CA VAL A 43 3.26 0.43 -23.96
C VAL A 43 1.75 0.72 -24.17
N GLY A 44 1.04 1.19 -23.13
CA GLY A 44 -0.38 1.51 -23.16
C GLY A 44 -1.38 0.37 -23.47
N PRO A 45 -1.05 -0.90 -23.81
CA PRO A 45 -2.03 -1.80 -24.37
C PRO A 45 -2.55 -2.70 -23.27
N TYR A 46 -2.02 -2.67 -22.04
CA TYR A 46 -2.30 -3.70 -21.07
C TYR A 46 -3.70 -3.50 -20.51
N ARG A 47 -4.07 -2.25 -20.22
CA ARG A 47 -5.46 -1.88 -19.91
C ARG A 47 -6.39 -2.13 -21.11
N ALA A 48 -5.95 -1.85 -22.33
CA ALA A 48 -6.74 -2.08 -23.54
C ALA A 48 -6.95 -3.58 -23.82
N TRP A 49 -5.92 -4.38 -23.61
CA TRP A 49 -5.87 -5.82 -23.77
C TRP A 49 -6.75 -6.51 -22.73
N ILE A 50 -6.64 -6.13 -21.45
CA ILE A 50 -7.55 -6.60 -20.39
C ILE A 50 -9.00 -6.30 -20.79
N ARG A 51 -9.30 -5.05 -21.21
CA ARG A 51 -10.66 -4.67 -21.64
C ARG A 51 -11.14 -5.41 -22.89
N ARG A 52 -10.24 -5.76 -23.80
CA ARG A 52 -10.56 -6.51 -25.02
C ARG A 52 -10.85 -7.97 -24.72
N ASP A 53 -9.96 -8.63 -23.98
CA ASP A 53 -10.02 -10.07 -23.74
C ASP A 53 -11.05 -10.45 -22.66
N TYR A 54 -11.31 -9.56 -21.69
CA TYR A 54 -12.26 -9.80 -20.59
C TYR A 54 -13.52 -8.92 -20.64
N GLY A 55 -13.59 -7.96 -21.56
CA GLY A 55 -14.75 -7.09 -21.72
C GLY A 55 -14.82 -5.96 -20.68
N ARG A 56 -16.04 -5.47 -20.44
CA ARG A 56 -16.28 -4.37 -19.50
C ARG A 56 -16.21 -4.88 -18.06
N ASN A 57 -15.53 -4.12 -17.21
CA ASN A 57 -15.50 -4.39 -15.77
C ASN A 57 -16.92 -4.29 -15.16
N PRO A 58 -17.46 -5.36 -14.54
CA PRO A 58 -18.76 -5.32 -13.87
C PRO A 58 -18.69 -4.64 -12.49
N PHE A 59 -17.50 -4.41 -11.95
CA PHE A 59 -17.27 -3.78 -10.66
C PHE A 59 -17.00 -2.27 -10.79
N GLN A 60 -17.27 -1.54 -9.72
CA GLN A 60 -17.06 -0.08 -9.60
C GLN A 60 -15.73 0.23 -8.90
N ASP A 61 -14.65 -0.46 -9.30
CA ASP A 61 -13.35 -0.39 -8.63
C ASP A 61 -12.80 1.05 -8.60
N GLN A 62 -13.05 1.82 -9.65
CA GLN A 62 -12.59 3.20 -9.79
C GLN A 62 -13.25 4.09 -8.74
N GLU A 63 -14.58 4.05 -8.63
CA GLU A 63 -15.36 4.87 -7.71
C GLU A 63 -15.11 4.45 -6.26
N GLU A 64 -14.94 3.16 -5.99
CA GLU A 64 -14.66 2.64 -4.66
C GLU A 64 -13.29 3.11 -4.15
N LEU A 65 -12.24 3.01 -4.97
CA LEU A 65 -10.91 3.51 -4.60
C LEU A 65 -10.91 5.03 -4.40
N GLN A 66 -11.63 5.78 -5.23
CA GLN A 66 -11.78 7.23 -5.04
C GLN A 66 -12.49 7.57 -3.73
N ARG A 67 -13.54 6.82 -3.35
CA ARG A 67 -14.22 6.98 -2.06
C ARG A 67 -13.27 6.72 -0.89
N LEU A 68 -12.44 5.67 -0.96
CA LEU A 68 -11.45 5.37 0.08
C LEU A 68 -10.41 6.48 0.23
N LEU A 69 -9.90 6.99 -0.89
CA LEU A 69 -8.93 8.10 -0.88
C LEU A 69 -9.53 9.36 -0.26
N ALA A 70 -10.76 9.72 -0.63
CA ALA A 70 -11.44 10.89 -0.07
C ALA A 70 -11.69 10.77 1.44
N GLN A 71 -12.03 9.58 1.92
CA GLN A 71 -12.19 9.31 3.37
C GLN A 71 -10.85 9.40 4.11
N GLN A 72 -9.77 8.92 3.49
CA GLN A 72 -8.43 8.95 4.09
C GLN A 72 -7.90 10.39 4.20
N GLU A 73 -8.13 11.24 3.19
CA GLU A 73 -7.78 12.67 3.24
C GLU A 73 -8.53 13.41 4.37
N GLN A 74 -9.81 13.09 4.58
CA GLN A 74 -10.61 13.65 5.68
C GLN A 74 -10.15 13.15 7.06
N SER A 75 -9.73 11.90 7.15
CA SER A 75 -9.25 11.28 8.40
C SER A 75 -7.81 11.71 8.74
N GLY A 76 -6.98 11.95 7.72
CA GLY A 76 -5.61 12.44 7.84
C GLY A 76 -5.51 13.87 8.39
N SER A 77 -6.57 14.67 8.33
CA SER A 77 -6.66 15.94 9.07
C SER A 77 -6.72 15.75 10.59
N ARG A 78 -6.94 14.52 11.09
CA ARG A 78 -7.04 14.17 12.51
C ARG A 78 -5.91 13.26 12.99
N GLU A 79 -5.08 12.73 12.09
CA GLU A 79 -3.97 11.82 12.41
C GLU A 79 -2.61 12.56 12.40
N GLY A 80 -2.48 13.55 13.27
CA GLY A 80 -1.18 14.10 13.69
C GLY A 80 -0.65 13.45 14.97
N SER A 81 -1.27 12.38 15.47
CA SER A 81 -0.85 11.78 16.74
C SER A 81 -0.96 10.26 16.69
N CYS A 82 0.02 9.62 16.05
CA CYS A 82 0.47 8.34 16.55
C CYS A 82 1.08 8.59 17.94
N THR A 83 0.26 8.62 18.99
CA THR A 83 0.78 8.41 20.34
C THR A 83 1.37 7.01 20.36
N ALA A 84 2.70 6.94 20.33
CA ALA A 84 3.43 5.73 20.64
C ALA A 84 2.90 5.19 21.98
N PRO A 85 2.65 3.87 22.11
CA PRO A 85 2.37 3.31 23.42
C PRO A 85 3.59 3.59 24.33
N PRO A 86 3.39 4.00 25.60
CA PRO A 86 4.50 4.19 26.52
C PRO A 86 5.27 2.87 26.65
N ALA A 87 6.59 2.95 26.55
CA ALA A 87 7.48 1.80 26.62
C ALA A 87 7.21 0.99 27.92
N PRO A 88 7.01 -0.34 27.84
CA PRO A 88 6.85 -1.15 29.04
C PRO A 88 8.16 -1.13 29.83
N THR A 89 8.12 -0.54 31.02
CA THR A 89 9.24 -0.47 31.95
C THR A 89 9.39 -1.83 32.64
N HIS A 90 9.93 -2.81 31.92
CA HIS A 90 10.39 -4.05 32.55
C HIS A 90 11.89 -3.91 32.86
N PRO A 91 12.33 -4.07 34.13
CA PRO A 91 13.74 -4.11 34.44
C PRO A 91 14.35 -5.37 33.82
N LEU A 92 15.45 -5.22 33.06
CA LEU A 92 16.22 -6.35 32.57
C LEU A 92 16.74 -7.17 33.76
N PRO A 93 16.47 -8.48 33.85
CA PRO A 93 17.21 -9.34 34.75
C PRO A 93 18.64 -9.46 34.24
N SER A 94 19.60 -9.01 35.05
CA SER A 94 21.02 -9.30 34.87
C SER A 94 21.23 -10.80 35.06
N SER A 95 21.26 -11.54 33.96
CA SER A 95 21.54 -12.97 33.97
C SER A 95 22.44 -13.29 32.78
N ARG A 96 23.74 -13.26 33.06
CA ARG A 96 24.83 -13.79 32.24
C ARG A 96 24.42 -15.18 31.74
N SER A 97 24.17 -15.32 30.45
CA SER A 97 23.68 -16.57 29.89
C SER A 97 24.86 -17.50 29.52
N PRO A 98 24.73 -18.83 29.68
CA PRO A 98 25.86 -19.77 29.52
C PRO A 98 26.24 -20.11 28.07
N TRP A 99 25.59 -19.48 27.08
CA TRP A 99 25.75 -19.83 25.66
C TRP A 99 26.93 -19.12 24.97
N MET A 100 27.74 -18.36 25.71
CA MET A 100 28.90 -17.62 25.17
C MET A 100 30.24 -18.38 25.24
N ASP A 101 30.25 -19.65 25.64
CA ASP A 101 31.45 -20.49 25.57
C ASP A 101 31.25 -21.64 24.56
N ARG A 102 31.58 -21.38 23.29
CA ARG A 102 31.89 -22.43 22.31
C ARG A 102 32.90 -21.96 21.28
#